data_AF-A0A7L2UYD3-F1
#
_entry.id   AF-A0A7L2UYD3-F1
#
_cell.length_a   1.000
_cell.length_b   1.000
_cell.length_c   1.000
_cell.angle_alpha   90.00
_cell.angle_beta   90.00
_cell.angle_gamma   90.00
#
_symmetry.space_group_name_H-M   'P 1'
#
loop_
_entity.id
_entity.type
_entity.pdbx_description
1 polymer ?
#
loop_
_entity_poly.entity_id
_entity_poly.type
_entity_poly.pdbx_seq_one_letter_code
_entity_poly.pdbx_strand_id
1 'polypeptide(L)'
;SDLRQMLTTKSVDNIQFLPFLTTDVNNLSWLGYGCLKQDWTLIAVNAIGAALQTLYILAYLYYSPAKRPVLLRSLLLLAVLAAGYGYFTLLIADARMRLAQLGLFCSVFTIGMYLSPLADLAKIVRTKSTRCLSFPLTVATFLASTSWTLYGLQLHDPYIMV
;
A
#
# COMPACT_ATOMS: atom_id res chain seq x y z
N SER A 1 13.59 -3.67 -12.18
CA SER A 1 13.17 -3.16 -10.87
C SER A 1 13.71 -1.76 -10.72
N ASP A 2 12.87 -0.84 -10.27
CA ASP A 2 13.17 0.58 -10.14
C ASP A 2 14.37 0.82 -9.21
N LEU A 3 14.54 0.00 -8.16
CA LEU A 3 15.71 0.08 -7.29
C LEU A 3 17.02 -0.15 -8.06
N ARG A 4 17.04 -1.16 -8.94
CA ARG A 4 18.22 -1.42 -9.78
C ARG A 4 18.49 -0.24 -10.71
N GLN A 5 17.44 0.35 -11.28
CA GLN A 5 17.57 1.54 -12.12
C GLN A 5 18.15 2.71 -11.34
N MET A 6 17.67 2.99 -10.12
CA MET A 6 18.24 4.03 -9.25
C MET A 6 19.71 3.77 -8.92
N LEU A 7 20.06 2.52 -8.59
CA LEU A 7 21.43 2.14 -8.24
C LEU A 7 22.39 2.27 -9.43
N THR A 8 21.96 1.90 -10.63
CA THR A 8 22.78 1.94 -11.85
C THR A 8 22.89 3.34 -12.43
N THR A 9 21.78 4.07 -12.52
CA THR A 9 21.74 5.41 -13.14
C THR A 9 22.08 6.54 -12.17
N LYS A 10 22.09 6.26 -10.86
CA LYS A 10 22.26 7.26 -9.78
C LYS A 10 21.25 8.41 -9.87
N SER A 11 20.09 8.16 -10.50
CA SER A 11 19.01 9.11 -10.71
C SER A 11 17.65 8.47 -10.45
N VAL A 12 16.65 9.29 -10.19
CA VAL A 12 15.23 8.91 -10.06
C VAL A 12 14.40 9.32 -11.28
N ASP A 13 15.05 9.72 -12.38
CA ASP A 13 14.37 10.11 -13.60
C ASP A 13 13.50 8.97 -14.15
N ASN A 14 12.28 9.31 -14.56
CA ASN A 14 11.23 8.38 -15.00
C ASN A 14 10.70 7.43 -13.92
N ILE A 15 11.06 7.61 -12.65
CA ILE A 15 10.51 6.82 -11.55
C ILE A 15 9.46 7.64 -10.78
N GLN A 16 8.24 7.11 -10.74
CA GLN A 16 7.11 7.72 -10.04
C GLN A 16 7.27 7.50 -8.52
N PHE A 17 7.28 8.59 -7.73
CA PHE A 17 7.37 8.50 -6.27
C PHE A 17 6.06 8.06 -5.60
N LEU A 18 4.93 8.51 -6.16
CA LEU A 18 3.62 8.36 -5.55
C LEU A 18 3.24 6.90 -5.24
N PRO A 19 3.50 5.91 -6.13
CA PRO A 19 3.17 4.50 -5.86
C PRO A 19 3.87 3.92 -4.62
N PHE A 20 5.15 4.27 -4.37
CA PHE A 20 5.87 3.81 -3.18
C PHE A 20 5.20 4.36 -1.92
N LEU A 21 4.91 5.65 -1.95
CA LEU A 21 4.31 6.37 -0.82
C LEU A 21 2.89 5.88 -0.51
N THR A 22 2.04 5.72 -1.52
CA THR A 22 0.67 5.21 -1.32
C THR A 22 0.68 3.76 -0.84
N THR A 23 1.60 2.93 -1.32
CA THR A 23 1.71 1.54 -0.86
C THR A 23 2.22 1.45 0.58
N ASP A 24 3.16 2.31 0.97
CA ASP A 24 3.61 2.41 2.36
C ASP A 24 2.46 2.78 3.30
N VAL A 25 1.68 3.81 2.93
CA VAL A 25 0.47 4.24 3.65
C VAL A 25 -0.56 3.10 3.78
N ASN A 26 -0.78 2.33 2.71
CA ASN A 26 -1.66 1.16 2.74
C ASN A 26 -1.19 0.11 3.75
N ASN A 27 0.10 -0.23 3.70
CA ASN A 27 0.69 -1.22 4.60
C ASN A 27 0.60 -0.76 6.07
N LEU A 28 0.91 0.51 6.36
CA LEU A 28 0.80 1.06 7.72
C LEU A 28 -0.64 1.06 8.23
N SER A 29 -1.62 1.33 7.36
CA SER A 29 -3.05 1.30 7.72
C SER A 29 -3.51 -0.11 8.07
N TRP A 30 -3.16 -1.10 7.24
CA TRP A 30 -3.45 -2.52 7.50
C TRP A 30 -2.67 -3.09 8.69
N LEU A 31 -1.46 -2.59 8.96
CA LEU A 31 -0.70 -2.93 10.16
C LEU A 31 -1.41 -2.41 11.42
N GLY A 32 -1.90 -1.17 11.41
CA GLY A 32 -2.73 -0.63 12.49
C GLY A 32 -4.01 -1.45 12.70
N TYR A 33 -4.66 -1.87 11.61
CA TYR A 33 -5.81 -2.76 11.64
C TYR A 33 -5.49 -4.12 12.28
N GLY A 34 -4.42 -4.77 11.82
CA GLY A 34 -3.93 -6.04 12.38
C GLY A 34 -3.59 -5.93 13.87
N CYS A 35 -2.95 -4.84 14.30
CA CYS A 35 -2.67 -4.56 15.71
C CYS A 35 -3.96 -4.45 16.54
N LEU A 36 -5.00 -3.75 16.05
CA LEU A 36 -6.26 -3.66 16.78
C LEU A 36 -7.04 -4.97 16.80
N LYS A 37 -6.97 -5.75 15.72
CA LYS A 37 -7.58 -7.09 15.61
C LYS A 37 -6.79 -8.17 16.37
N GLN A 38 -5.54 -7.90 16.76
CA GLN A 38 -4.57 -8.88 17.27
C GLN A 38 -4.28 -10.02 16.27
N ASP A 39 -4.25 -9.67 14.99
CA ASP A 39 -4.03 -10.60 13.87
C ASP A 39 -2.56 -10.57 13.44
N TRP A 40 -1.80 -11.59 13.84
CA TRP A 40 -0.36 -11.67 13.55
C TRP A 40 -0.03 -11.84 12.07
N THR A 41 -0.91 -12.46 11.29
CA THR A 41 -0.69 -12.66 9.85
C THR A 41 -0.77 -11.31 9.14
N LEU A 42 -1.80 -10.52 9.43
CA LEU A 42 -1.93 -9.15 8.93
C LEU A 42 -0.75 -8.28 9.37
N ILE A 43 -0.36 -8.34 10.64
CA ILE A 43 0.77 -7.57 11.16
C ILE A 43 2.06 -7.93 10.42
N ALA A 44 2.38 -9.22 10.31
CA ALA A 44 3.65 -9.66 9.72
C ALA A 44 3.78 -9.27 8.25
N VAL A 45 2.76 -9.54 7.43
CA VAL A 45 2.81 -9.24 5.99
C VAL A 45 2.92 -7.73 5.75
N ASN A 46 2.14 -6.93 6.47
CA ASN A 46 2.15 -5.49 6.30
C ASN A 46 3.39 -4.82 6.92
N ALA A 47 3.97 -5.37 7.98
CA ALA A 47 5.24 -4.90 8.54
C ALA A 47 6.39 -5.08 7.55
N ILE A 48 6.47 -6.25 6.91
CA ILE A 48 7.46 -6.52 5.85
C ILE A 48 7.21 -5.57 4.67
N GLY A 49 5.95 -5.41 4.26
CA GLY A 49 5.57 -4.51 3.18
C GLY A 49 5.98 -3.05 3.45
N ALA A 50 5.67 -2.53 4.64
CA ALA A 50 6.04 -1.18 5.07
C ALA A 50 7.57 -1.02 5.13
N ALA A 51 8.30 -1.99 5.70
CA ALA A 51 9.76 -1.93 5.75
C ALA A 51 10.39 -1.87 4.35
N LEU A 52 9.90 -2.68 3.41
CA LEU A 52 10.34 -2.66 2.02
C LEU A 52 10.02 -1.32 1.35
N GLN A 53 8.80 -0.79 1.51
CA GLN A 53 8.42 0.48 0.88
C GLN A 53 9.17 1.68 1.47
N THR A 54 9.38 1.69 2.78
CA THR A 54 10.24 2.66 3.43
C THR A 54 11.67 2.62 2.85
N LEU A 55 12.24 1.44 2.61
CA LEU A 55 13.54 1.31 1.95
C LEU A 55 13.55 1.91 0.53
N TYR A 56 12.51 1.69 -0.26
CA TYR A 56 12.36 2.31 -1.59
C TYR A 56 12.27 3.84 -1.50
N ILE A 57 11.51 4.38 -0.53
CA ILE A 57 11.39 5.82 -0.30
C ILE A 57 12.74 6.41 0.10
N LEU A 58 13.50 5.75 0.97
CA LEU A 58 14.84 6.18 1.38
C LEU A 58 15.83 6.17 0.20
N ALA A 59 15.81 5.12 -0.63
CA ALA A 59 16.61 5.06 -1.84
C ALA A 59 16.23 6.18 -2.83
N TYR A 60 14.92 6.43 -3.02
CA TYR A 60 14.43 7.53 -3.86
C TYR A 60 14.92 8.89 -3.35
N LEU A 61 14.83 9.14 -2.04
CA LEU A 61 15.32 10.37 -1.41
C LEU A 61 16.82 10.55 -1.55
N TYR A 62 17.59 9.47 -1.51
CA TYR A 62 19.04 9.51 -1.64
C TYR A 62 19.46 9.98 -3.04
N TYR A 63 18.83 9.43 -4.09
CA TYR A 63 19.12 9.74 -5.49
C TYR A 63 18.34 10.93 -6.07
N SER A 64 17.32 11.42 -5.37
CA SER A 64 16.53 12.57 -5.82
C SER A 64 17.25 13.91 -5.56
N PRO A 65 17.33 14.80 -6.57
CA PRO A 65 17.79 16.17 -6.36
C PRO A 65 16.76 17.01 -5.57
N ALA A 66 15.47 16.67 -5.64
CA ALA A 66 14.37 17.42 -5.04
C ALA A 66 13.87 16.76 -3.75
N LYS A 67 14.72 16.70 -2.72
CA LYS A 67 14.43 15.98 -1.46
C LYS A 67 13.30 16.60 -0.64
N ARG A 68 13.25 17.92 -0.57
CA ARG A 68 12.29 18.68 0.26
C ARG A 68 10.81 18.37 -0.08
N PRO A 69 10.35 18.44 -1.34
CA PRO A 69 8.94 18.13 -1.65
C PRO A 69 8.60 16.66 -1.39
N VAL A 70 9.53 15.72 -1.62
CA VAL A 70 9.34 14.30 -1.33
C VAL A 70 9.15 14.09 0.18
N LEU A 71 10.06 14.66 1.00
CA LEU A 71 9.97 14.62 2.46
C LEU A 71 8.67 15.24 2.98
N LEU A 72 8.31 16.43 2.51
CA LEU A 72 7.08 17.11 2.95
C LEU A 72 5.83 16.29 2.63
N ARG A 73 5.76 15.67 1.44
CA ARG A 73 4.63 14.80 1.07
C ARG A 73 4.57 13.55 1.94
N SER A 74 5.71 12.90 2.21
CA SER A 74 5.77 11.75 3.11
C SER A 74 5.35 12.10 4.52
N LEU A 75 5.90 13.19 5.09
CA LEU A 75 5.57 13.65 6.44
C LEU A 75 4.11 14.07 6.57
N LEU A 76 3.57 14.76 5.56
CA LEU A 76 2.16 15.15 5.55
C LEU A 76 1.25 13.92 5.60
N LEU A 77 1.52 12.91 4.77
CA LEU A 77 0.70 11.69 4.75
C LEU A 77 0.84 10.87 6.03
N LEU A 78 2.05 10.75 6.58
CA LEU A 78 2.26 10.11 7.88
C LEU A 78 1.53 10.87 9.00
N ALA A 79 1.53 12.20 8.98
CA ALA A 79 0.80 13.02 9.94
C ALA A 79 -0.72 12.81 9.81
N VAL A 80 -1.24 12.75 8.58
CA VAL A 80 -2.66 12.45 8.33
C VAL A 80 -3.04 11.06 8.83
N LEU A 81 -2.20 10.05 8.58
CA LEU A 81 -2.41 8.70 9.09
C LEU A 81 -2.38 8.65 10.62
N ALA A 82 -1.38 9.27 11.24
CA ALA A 82 -1.24 9.31 12.69
C ALA A 82 -2.42 10.06 13.34
N ALA A 83 -2.87 11.17 12.74
CA ALA A 83 -4.05 11.90 13.19
C ALA A 83 -5.32 11.07 13.04
N GLY A 84 -5.49 10.36 11.92
CA GLY A 84 -6.62 9.44 11.70
C GLY A 84 -6.62 8.30 12.71
N TYR A 85 -5.48 7.65 12.94
CA TYR A 85 -5.32 6.60 13.95
C TYR A 85 -5.58 7.14 15.37
N GLY A 86 -5.08 8.34 15.69
CA GLY A 86 -5.35 9.04 16.94
C GLY A 86 -6.85 9.33 17.13
N TYR A 87 -7.53 9.81 16.09
CA TYR A 87 -8.98 10.01 16.10
C TYR A 87 -9.72 8.70 16.43
N PHE A 88 -9.40 7.61 15.72
CA PHE A 88 -10.05 6.32 15.93
C PHE A 88 -9.76 5.73 17.32
N THR A 89 -8.56 5.93 17.86
CA THR A 89 -8.18 5.34 19.16
C THR A 89 -8.65 6.16 20.36
N LEU A 90 -8.64 7.49 20.26
CA LEU A 90 -8.93 8.38 21.39
C LEU A 90 -10.40 8.77 21.48
N LEU A 91 -11.11 8.90 20.35
CA LEU A 91 -12.50 9.40 20.33
C LEU A 91 -13.54 8.29 20.20
N ILE A 92 -13.15 7.10 19.77
CA ILE A 92 -14.06 5.95 19.62
C ILE A 92 -13.76 4.93 20.71
N ALA A 93 -14.59 4.95 21.76
CA ALA A 93 -14.47 4.03 22.89
C ALA A 93 -14.88 2.58 22.53
N ASP A 94 -15.81 2.41 21.59
CA ASP A 94 -16.27 1.08 21.18
C ASP A 94 -15.24 0.41 20.26
N ALA A 95 -14.65 -0.68 20.74
CA ALA A 95 -13.61 -1.42 20.03
C ALA A 95 -14.10 -2.02 18.70
N ARG A 96 -15.37 -2.45 18.60
CA ARG A 96 -15.93 -3.01 17.36
C ARG A 96 -16.17 -1.92 16.33
N MET A 97 -16.70 -0.78 16.76
CA MET A 97 -16.90 0.38 15.89
C MET A 97 -15.55 0.88 15.35
N ARG A 98 -14.54 0.96 16.22
CA ARG A 98 -13.18 1.35 15.86
C ARG A 98 -12.57 0.41 14.81
N LEU A 99 -12.72 -0.90 15.00
CA LEU A 99 -12.23 -1.89 14.06
C LEU A 99 -12.96 -1.78 12.71
N ALA A 100 -14.29 -1.67 12.72
CA ALA A 100 -15.11 -1.56 11.51
C ALA A 100 -14.77 -0.32 10.66
N GLN A 101 -14.60 0.85 11.29
CA GLN A 101 -14.28 2.07 10.57
C GLN A 101 -12.85 2.08 10.02
N LEU A 102 -11.88 1.56 10.78
CA LEU A 102 -10.51 1.44 10.28
C LEU A 102 -10.42 0.41 9.14
N GLY A 103 -11.13 -0.72 9.26
CA GLY A 103 -11.24 -1.71 8.19
C GLY A 103 -11.83 -1.10 6.92
N LEU A 104 -12.92 -0.36 7.04
CA LEU A 104 -13.53 0.34 5.91
C LEU A 104 -12.56 1.33 5.25
N PHE A 105 -11.83 2.12 6.05
CA PHE A 105 -10.82 3.04 5.55
C PHE A 105 -9.73 2.29 4.77
N CYS A 106 -9.19 1.20 5.32
CA CYS A 106 -8.18 0.37 4.67
C CYS A 106 -8.70 -0.20 3.34
N SER A 107 -9.89 -0.82 3.34
CA SER A 107 -10.48 -1.39 2.11
C SER A 107 -10.71 -0.33 1.04
N VAL A 108 -11.30 0.81 1.37
CA VAL A 108 -11.52 1.91 0.41
C VAL A 108 -10.21 2.41 -0.17
N PHE A 109 -9.18 2.55 0.66
CA PHE A 109 -7.86 2.97 0.21
C PHE A 109 -7.21 1.93 -0.71
N THR A 110 -7.25 0.65 -0.35
CA THR A 110 -6.75 -0.47 -1.17
C THR A 110 -7.47 -0.53 -2.52
N ILE A 111 -8.81 -0.42 -2.54
CA ILE A 111 -9.60 -0.37 -3.78
C ILE A 111 -9.19 0.82 -4.65
N GLY A 112 -8.99 1.99 -4.05
CA GLY A 112 -8.52 3.19 -4.75
C GLY A 112 -7.16 2.97 -5.45
N MET A 113 -6.25 2.21 -4.83
CA MET A 113 -4.96 1.86 -5.45
C MET A 113 -5.13 1.00 -6.71
N TYR A 114 -6.20 0.20 -6.82
CA TYR A 114 -6.48 -0.60 -8.02
C TYR A 114 -6.94 0.22 -9.24
N LEU A 115 -7.18 1.53 -9.09
CA LEU A 115 -7.43 2.40 -10.24
C LEU A 115 -6.21 2.48 -11.17
N SER A 116 -4.99 2.41 -10.64
CA SER A 116 -3.76 2.42 -11.45
C SER A 116 -3.66 1.19 -12.37
N PRO A 117 -3.70 -0.06 -11.87
CA PRO A 117 -3.66 -1.24 -12.74
C PRO A 117 -4.88 -1.33 -13.66
N LEU A 118 -6.04 -0.77 -13.28
CA LEU A 118 -7.20 -0.70 -14.17
C LEU A 118 -6.95 0.22 -15.38
N ALA A 119 -6.28 1.37 -15.17
CA ALA A 119 -5.87 2.25 -16.24
C ALA A 119 -4.84 1.58 -17.17
N ASP A 120 -3.90 0.81 -16.61
CA ASP A 120 -2.95 0.01 -17.40
C ASP A 120 -3.67 -1.09 -18.20
N LEU A 121 -4.66 -1.76 -17.61
CA LEU A 121 -5.49 -2.75 -18.30
C LEU A 121 -6.23 -2.12 -19.48
N ALA A 122 -6.86 -0.95 -19.28
CA ALA A 122 -7.52 -0.22 -20.36
C ALA A 122 -6.55 0.13 -21.51
N LYS A 123 -5.32 0.52 -21.17
CA LYS A 123 -4.25 0.78 -22.14
C LYS A 123 -3.84 -0.49 -22.91
N ILE A 124 -3.77 -1.64 -22.26
CA ILE A 124 -3.44 -2.92 -22.90
C ILE A 124 -4.54 -3.34 -23.88
N VAL A 125 -5.80 -3.21 -23.49
CA VAL A 125 -6.95 -3.52 -24.36
C VAL A 125 -6.94 -2.65 -25.62
N ARG A 126 -6.62 -1.36 -25.46
CA ARG A 126 -6.54 -0.39 -26.56
C ARG A 126 -5.32 -0.61 -27.47
N THR A 127 -4.15 -0.88 -26.90
CA THR A 127 -2.89 -1.02 -27.66
C THR A 127 -2.64 -2.45 -28.14
N LYS A 128 -3.43 -3.43 -27.68
CA LYS A 128 -3.27 -4.87 -27.96
C LYS A 128 -1.86 -5.39 -27.63
N SER A 129 -1.21 -4.80 -26.63
CA SER A 129 0.16 -5.15 -26.23
C SER A 129 0.27 -5.31 -24.73
N THR A 130 0.82 -6.43 -24.28
CA THR A 130 1.11 -6.73 -22.87
C THR A 130 2.51 -6.31 -22.45
N ARG A 131 3.21 -5.48 -23.24
CA ARG A 131 4.60 -5.08 -22.97
C ARG A 131 4.79 -4.40 -21.60
N CYS A 132 3.74 -3.81 -21.04
CA CYS A 132 3.74 -3.20 -19.71
C CYS A 132 3.49 -4.19 -18.55
N LEU A 133 3.09 -5.45 -18.83
CA LEU A 133 2.83 -6.46 -17.81
C LEU A 133 3.96 -7.48 -17.70
N SER A 134 4.29 -7.81 -16.46
CA SER A 134 5.12 -8.97 -16.14
C SER A 134 4.21 -10.13 -15.75
N PHE A 135 4.17 -11.19 -16.57
CA PHE A 135 3.32 -12.37 -16.31
C PHE A 135 3.55 -12.99 -14.91
N PRO A 136 4.80 -13.19 -14.43
CA PRO A 136 5.02 -13.70 -13.07
C PRO A 136 4.43 -12.80 -11.98
N LEU A 137 4.50 -11.48 -12.16
CA LEU A 137 3.94 -10.52 -11.19
C LEU A 137 2.40 -10.58 -11.19
N THR A 138 1.78 -10.72 -12.37
CA THR A 138 0.32 -10.90 -12.48
C THR A 138 -0.15 -12.19 -11.80
N VAL A 139 0.56 -13.31 -12.00
CA VAL A 139 0.20 -14.58 -11.33
C VAL A 139 0.39 -14.48 -9.81
N ALA A 140 1.52 -13.90 -9.36
CA ALA A 140 1.78 -13.73 -7.93
C ALA A 140 0.72 -12.83 -7.25
N THR A 141 0.34 -11.73 -7.90
CA THR A 141 -0.71 -10.84 -7.38
C THR A 141 -2.09 -11.49 -7.37
N PHE A 142 -2.43 -12.29 -8.40
CA PHE A 142 -3.67 -13.05 -8.41
C PHE A 142 -3.75 -14.07 -7.26
N LEU A 143 -2.67 -14.83 -7.04
CA LEU A 143 -2.60 -15.80 -5.93
C LEU A 143 -2.65 -15.10 -4.57
N ALA A 144 -1.97 -13.97 -4.43
CA ALA A 144 -2.01 -13.16 -3.21
C ALA A 144 -3.44 -12.65 -2.92
N SER A 145 -4.12 -12.07 -3.91
CA SER A 145 -5.50 -11.60 -3.76
C SER A 145 -6.45 -12.74 -3.41
N THR A 146 -6.34 -13.89 -4.10
CA THR A 146 -7.14 -15.08 -3.79
C THR A 146 -6.91 -15.56 -2.35
N SER A 147 -5.65 -15.55 -1.89
CA SER A 147 -5.31 -15.94 -0.53
C SER A 147 -5.93 -15.00 0.51
N TRP A 148 -5.89 -13.68 0.27
CA TRP A 148 -6.53 -12.71 1.15
C TRP A 148 -8.05 -12.83 1.18
N THR A 149 -8.69 -13.07 0.03
CA THR A 149 -10.14 -13.31 -0.02
C THR A 149 -10.51 -14.56 0.78
N LEU A 150 -9.79 -15.67 0.61
CA LEU A 150 -10.01 -16.90 1.38
C LEU A 150 -9.75 -16.71 2.87
N TYR A 151 -8.72 -15.93 3.22
CA TYR A 151 -8.39 -15.60 4.61
C TYR A 151 -9.49 -14.74 5.27
N GLY A 152 -9.97 -13.70 4.58
CA GLY A 152 -11.08 -12.88 5.04
C GLY A 152 -12.37 -13.68 5.23
N LEU A 153 -12.66 -14.60 4.29
CA LEU A 153 -13.79 -15.54 4.41
C LEU A 153 -13.66 -16.42 5.66
N GLN A 154 -12.47 -16.99 5.92
CA GLN A 154 -12.23 -17.82 7.10
C GLN A 154 -12.42 -17.04 8.41
N LEU A 155 -11.98 -15.79 8.44
CA LEU A 155 -12.12 -14.89 9.60
C LEU A 155 -13.50 -14.26 9.74
N HIS A 156 -14.42 -14.52 8.80
CA HIS A 156 -15.71 -13.83 8.67
C HIS A 156 -15.54 -12.29 8.71
N ASP A 157 -14.47 -11.82 8.07
CA ASP A 157 -14.08 -10.42 8.04
C ASP A 157 -14.30 -9.83 6.64
N PRO A 158 -15.37 -9.04 6.43
CA PRO A 158 -15.68 -8.49 5.13
C PRO A 158 -14.66 -7.45 4.67
N TYR A 159 -13.89 -6.85 5.58
CA TYR A 159 -12.91 -5.81 5.22
C TYR A 159 -11.66 -6.40 4.58
N ILE A 160 -11.19 -7.54 5.10
CA ILE A 160 -10.04 -8.29 4.56
C ILE A 160 -10.39 -8.99 3.25
N MET A 161 -11.66 -9.42 3.11
CA MET A 161 -12.13 -10.17 1.96
C MET A 161 -12.13 -9.36 0.66
N VAL A 162 -12.42 -8.05 0.76
CA VAL A 162 -12.69 -7.12 -0.36
C VAL A 162 -11.43 -6.45 -0.87
#